data_AF-A0A6I9NQP7-F1
#
_entry.id   AF-A0A6I9NQP7-F1
#
_cell.length_a   1.000
_cell.length_b   1.000
_cell.length_c   1.000
_cell.angle_alpha   90.00
_cell.angle_beta   90.00
_cell.angle_gamma   90.00
#
_symmetry.space_group_name_H-M   'P 1'
#
loop_
_entity.id
_entity.type
_entity.pdbx_description
1 polymer ?
#
loop_
_entity_poly.entity_id
_entity_poly.type
_entity_poly.pdbx_seq_one_letter_code
_entity_poly.pdbx_strand_id
1 'polypeptide(L)'
;MYRYLTSDQLFKLLDCLLESHHFAKDFNSSAEQRTILWRAGFKGKSKPNLLKQETSSLACGLRILFRMYKDPGRSDAWDEVQRRLLSVCSEALVYFLSLTSESHREAWTNLLLLFLTKVMKISDDRFKAHASRYYPLLCEIMQFDLIPELRAVLRKFYLRIGIVFNIAQLPEPHDEEEEEEEAH
;
A
#
# COMPACT_ATOMS: atom_id res chain seq x y z
N MET A 1 -6.00 22.38 3.28
CA MET A 1 -6.11 21.63 4.56
C MET A 1 -4.76 21.16 5.08
N TYR A 2 -4.04 20.22 4.44
CA TYR A 2 -2.77 19.67 4.96
C TYR A 2 -1.72 20.70 5.43
N ARG A 3 -1.51 21.80 4.69
CA ARG A 3 -0.54 22.85 5.04
C ARG A 3 -0.89 23.65 6.31
N TYR A 4 -2.14 23.56 6.77
CA TYR A 4 -2.67 24.31 7.91
C TYR A 4 -2.79 23.46 9.18
N LEU A 5 -2.35 22.21 9.14
CA LEU A 5 -2.43 21.28 10.27
C LEU A 5 -1.03 21.00 10.83
N THR A 6 -0.86 20.90 12.14
CA THR A 6 0.39 20.43 12.75
C THR A 6 0.56 18.92 12.57
N SER A 7 1.74 18.37 12.86
CA SER A 7 1.97 16.91 12.76
C SER A 7 1.04 16.15 13.71
N ASP A 8 0.85 16.66 14.93
CA ASP A 8 -0.10 16.10 15.90
C ASP A 8 -1.55 16.11 15.42
N GLN A 9 -1.99 17.21 14.77
CA GLN A 9 -3.35 17.28 14.22
C GLN A 9 -3.53 16.30 13.05
N LEU A 10 -2.50 16.10 12.23
CA LEU A 10 -2.53 15.08 11.19
C LEU A 10 -2.56 13.67 11.76
N PHE A 11 -1.82 13.39 12.84
CA PHE A 11 -1.88 12.09 13.52
C PHE A 11 -3.25 11.84 14.15
N LYS A 12 -3.86 12.84 14.81
CA LYS A 12 -5.24 12.71 15.32
C LYS A 12 -6.24 12.41 14.21
N LEU A 13 -6.13 13.12 13.07
CA LEU A 13 -6.98 12.84 11.90
C LEU A 13 -6.73 11.43 11.35
N LEU A 14 -5.47 11.00 11.30
CA LEU A 14 -5.08 9.66 10.87
C LEU A 14 -5.69 8.60 11.79
N ASP A 15 -5.64 8.79 13.11
CA ASP A 15 -6.20 7.86 14.09
C ASP A 15 -7.71 7.69 13.86
N CYS A 16 -8.45 8.78 13.69
CA CYS A 16 -9.88 8.71 13.35
C CYS A 16 -10.16 7.97 12.03
N LEU A 17 -9.31 8.16 11.01
CA LEU A 17 -9.43 7.47 9.72
C LEU A 17 -9.16 5.97 9.87
N LEU A 18 -8.16 5.59 10.66
CA LEU A 18 -7.82 4.19 10.90
C LEU A 18 -8.86 3.50 11.77
N GLU A 19 -9.43 4.17 12.77
CA GLU A 19 -10.58 3.65 13.54
C GLU A 19 -11.79 3.39 12.63
N SER A 20 -12.11 4.33 11.73
CA SER A 20 -13.18 4.16 10.74
C SER A 20 -12.92 3.00 9.78
N HIS A 21 -11.66 2.81 9.38
CA HIS A 21 -11.24 1.66 8.58
C HIS A 21 -11.43 0.35 9.34
N HIS A 22 -10.91 0.24 10.56
CA HIS A 22 -10.99 -0.98 11.38
C HIS A 22 -12.44 -1.38 11.65
N PHE A 23 -13.28 -0.41 12.04
CA PHE A 23 -14.71 -0.67 12.23
C PHE A 23 -15.37 -1.25 10.97
N ALA A 24 -15.10 -0.64 9.81
CA ALA A 24 -15.69 -1.10 8.55
C ALA A 24 -15.15 -2.47 8.10
N LYS A 25 -13.86 -2.74 8.33
CA LYS A 25 -13.21 -4.03 8.07
C LYS A 25 -13.82 -5.12 8.95
N ASP A 26 -13.91 -4.90 10.26
CA ASP A 26 -14.47 -5.87 11.22
C ASP A 26 -15.93 -6.17 10.90
N PHE A 27 -16.71 -5.13 10.58
CA PHE A 27 -18.09 -5.29 10.10
C PHE A 27 -18.17 -6.14 8.83
N ASN A 28 -17.30 -5.91 7.85
CA ASN A 28 -17.31 -6.65 6.58
C ASN A 28 -16.90 -8.11 6.73
N SER A 29 -15.97 -8.39 7.67
CA SER A 29 -15.51 -9.72 8.03
C SER A 29 -16.52 -10.52 8.88
N SER A 30 -17.48 -9.85 9.55
CA SER A 30 -18.52 -10.52 10.33
C SER A 30 -19.73 -10.96 9.50
N ALA A 31 -19.66 -12.16 8.94
CA ALA A 31 -20.77 -12.76 8.17
C ALA A 31 -22.05 -12.93 9.01
N GLU A 32 -21.92 -13.25 10.30
CA GLU A 32 -23.05 -13.41 11.23
C GLU A 32 -23.79 -12.09 11.45
N GLN A 33 -23.07 -11.04 11.88
CA GLN A 33 -23.66 -9.72 12.13
C GLN A 33 -24.34 -9.16 10.88
N ARG A 34 -23.69 -9.29 9.71
CA ARG A 34 -24.27 -8.87 8.43
C ARG A 34 -25.53 -9.66 8.07
N THR A 35 -25.59 -10.94 8.42
CA THR A 35 -26.76 -11.78 8.18
C THR A 35 -27.91 -11.42 9.12
N ILE A 36 -27.63 -11.13 10.40
CA ILE A 36 -28.62 -10.65 11.37
C ILE A 36 -29.25 -9.33 10.88
N LEU A 37 -28.42 -8.34 10.52
CA LEU A 37 -28.91 -7.06 10.02
C LEU A 37 -29.74 -7.20 8.75
N TRP A 38 -29.29 -8.03 7.81
CA TRP A 38 -30.05 -8.31 6.59
C TRP A 38 -31.40 -8.96 6.88
N ARG A 39 -31.46 -9.94 7.79
CA ARG A 39 -32.71 -10.57 8.23
C ARG A 39 -33.65 -9.59 8.95
N ALA A 40 -33.09 -8.60 9.64
CA ALA A 40 -33.85 -7.51 10.25
C ALA A 40 -34.32 -6.44 9.25
N GLY A 41 -34.07 -6.62 7.94
CA GLY A 41 -34.47 -5.67 6.89
C GLY A 41 -33.58 -4.43 6.77
N PHE A 42 -32.46 -4.37 7.50
CA PHE A 42 -31.53 -3.26 7.42
C PHE A 42 -30.86 -3.22 6.04
N LYS A 43 -31.08 -2.12 5.30
CA LYS A 43 -30.64 -1.88 3.90
C LYS A 43 -31.33 -2.73 2.80
N GLY A 44 -32.49 -3.32 3.08
CA GLY A 44 -33.34 -3.93 2.05
C GLY A 44 -32.84 -5.29 1.53
N LYS A 45 -32.75 -5.46 0.20
CA LYS A 45 -32.62 -6.80 -0.44
C LYS A 45 -31.23 -7.45 -0.37
N SER A 46 -30.17 -6.71 -0.05
CA SER A 46 -28.79 -7.24 -0.05
C SER A 46 -28.13 -7.14 1.31
N LYS A 47 -27.16 -8.05 1.58
CA LYS A 47 -26.40 -7.99 2.83
C LYS A 47 -25.63 -6.67 2.92
N PRO A 48 -25.79 -5.90 4.01
CA PRO A 48 -25.08 -4.64 4.17
C PRO A 48 -23.57 -4.89 4.16
N ASN A 49 -22.82 -3.95 3.60
CA ASN A 49 -21.36 -3.88 3.67
C ASN A 49 -20.93 -2.41 3.79
N LEU A 50 -19.71 -2.21 4.28
CA LEU A 50 -19.06 -0.92 4.45
C LEU A 50 -17.81 -0.81 3.56
N LEU A 51 -17.76 -1.52 2.43
CA LEU A 51 -16.56 -1.65 1.60
C LEU A 51 -16.01 -0.30 1.14
N LYS A 52 -16.89 0.63 0.75
CA LYS A 52 -16.47 1.99 0.38
C LYS A 52 -15.86 2.75 1.56
N GLN A 53 -16.40 2.58 2.76
CA GLN A 53 -15.88 3.23 3.98
C GLN A 53 -14.54 2.61 4.37
N GLU A 54 -14.46 1.28 4.40
CA GLU A 54 -13.24 0.51 4.66
C GLU A 54 -12.09 0.97 3.75
N THR A 55 -12.34 1.01 2.43
CA THR A 55 -11.31 1.35 1.45
C THR A 55 -10.99 2.83 1.40
N SER A 56 -12.00 3.72 1.44
CA SER A 56 -11.77 5.16 1.30
C SER A 56 -11.06 5.75 2.52
N SER A 57 -11.39 5.29 3.73
CA SER A 57 -10.74 5.74 4.97
C SER A 57 -9.27 5.37 5.00
N LEU A 58 -8.93 4.10 4.69
CA LEU A 58 -7.56 3.64 4.58
C LEU A 58 -6.80 4.36 3.47
N ALA A 59 -7.40 4.52 2.29
CA ALA A 59 -6.78 5.26 1.19
C ALA A 59 -6.49 6.72 1.56
N CYS A 60 -7.35 7.36 2.36
CA CYS A 60 -7.12 8.70 2.87
C CYS A 60 -5.95 8.72 3.87
N GLY A 61 -5.95 7.81 4.84
CA GLY A 61 -4.87 7.68 5.84
C GLY A 61 -3.51 7.43 5.19
N LEU A 62 -3.43 6.52 4.22
CA LEU A 62 -2.21 6.26 3.45
C LEU A 62 -1.74 7.51 2.68
N ARG A 63 -2.66 8.27 2.06
CA ARG A 63 -2.28 9.51 1.36
C ARG A 63 -1.73 10.57 2.31
N ILE A 64 -2.24 10.67 3.54
CA ILE A 64 -1.71 11.57 4.56
C ILE A 64 -0.31 11.10 4.96
N LEU A 65 -0.16 9.83 5.35
CA LEU A 65 1.12 9.26 5.76
C LEU A 65 2.21 9.42 4.69
N PHE A 66 1.95 9.00 3.44
CA PHE A 66 2.92 9.16 2.35
C PHE A 66 3.20 10.62 2.00
N ARG A 67 2.28 11.55 2.29
CA ARG A 67 2.53 12.97 2.12
C ARG A 67 3.46 13.50 3.21
N MET A 68 3.19 13.18 4.48
CA MET A 68 4.08 13.52 5.61
C MET A 68 5.48 12.94 5.42
N TYR A 69 5.54 11.69 4.94
CA TYR A 69 6.81 11.02 4.75
C TYR A 69 7.70 11.66 3.68
N LYS A 70 7.14 12.43 2.75
CA LYS A 70 7.91 13.14 1.72
C LYS A 70 8.03 14.64 1.96
N ASP A 71 7.54 15.12 3.10
CA ASP A 71 7.52 16.53 3.46
C ASP A 71 8.75 16.85 4.32
N PRO A 72 9.75 17.59 3.79
CA PRO A 72 10.92 17.98 4.56
C PRO A 72 10.57 18.86 5.76
N GLY A 73 9.44 19.59 5.71
CA GLY A 73 8.96 20.42 6.82
C GLY A 73 8.37 19.61 7.98
N ARG A 74 8.40 18.28 7.91
CA ARG A 74 7.92 17.35 8.95
C ARG A 74 8.92 16.23 9.23
N SER A 75 10.21 16.53 9.05
CA SER A 75 11.27 15.54 9.23
C SER A 75 11.36 15.01 10.65
N ASP A 76 10.97 15.82 11.63
CA ASP A 76 10.78 15.46 13.05
C ASP A 76 9.80 14.31 13.25
N ALA A 77 8.80 14.16 12.38
CA ALA A 77 7.78 13.12 12.46
C ALA A 77 8.07 11.89 11.56
N TRP A 78 9.17 11.86 10.81
CA TRP A 78 9.40 10.82 9.80
C TRP A 78 9.52 9.40 10.37
N ASP A 79 10.15 9.23 11.52
CA ASP A 79 10.31 7.90 12.14
C ASP A 79 8.96 7.33 12.58
N GLU A 80 8.13 8.18 13.17
CA GLU A 80 6.76 7.83 13.57
C GLU A 80 5.88 7.53 12.35
N VAL A 81 5.99 8.33 11.28
CA VAL A 81 5.29 8.07 10.02
C VAL A 81 5.73 6.76 9.39
N GLN A 82 7.04 6.45 9.38
CA GLN A 82 7.58 5.19 8.88
C GLN A 82 7.01 4.01 9.65
N ARG A 83 7.06 4.07 10.98
CA ARG A 83 6.53 3.02 11.87
C ARG A 83 5.05 2.75 11.60
N ARG A 84 4.24 3.80 11.47
CA ARG A 84 2.80 3.69 11.16
C ARG A 84 2.55 3.14 9.75
N LEU A 85 3.30 3.59 8.74
CA LEU A 85 3.19 3.05 7.38
C LEU A 85 3.54 1.57 7.34
N LEU A 86 4.61 1.14 8.01
CA LEU A 86 5.01 -0.27 8.09
C LEU A 86 3.90 -1.13 8.70
N SER A 87 3.28 -0.68 9.81
CA SER A 87 2.16 -1.40 10.43
C SER A 87 0.97 -1.50 9.49
N VAL A 88 0.44 -0.35 9.05
CA VAL A 88 -0.80 -0.26 8.28
C VAL A 88 -0.68 -0.98 6.94
N CYS A 89 0.44 -0.84 6.24
CA CYS A 89 0.64 -1.54 4.96
C CYS A 89 0.87 -3.04 5.13
N SER A 90 1.56 -3.49 6.19
CA SER A 90 1.67 -4.92 6.50
C SER A 90 0.31 -5.53 6.80
N GLU A 91 -0.49 -4.88 7.64
CA GLU A 91 -1.85 -5.31 7.94
C GLU A 91 -2.73 -5.35 6.68
N ALA A 92 -2.58 -4.36 5.80
CA ALA A 92 -3.31 -4.31 4.54
C ALA A 92 -2.95 -5.47 3.59
N LEU A 93 -1.66 -5.80 3.50
CA LEU A 93 -1.17 -6.93 2.71
C LEU A 93 -1.67 -8.27 3.27
N VAL A 94 -1.56 -8.48 4.59
CA VAL A 94 -2.08 -9.68 5.26
C VAL A 94 -3.58 -9.82 5.05
N TYR A 95 -4.33 -8.72 5.18
CA TYR A 95 -5.76 -8.75 4.96
C TYR A 95 -6.12 -9.10 3.52
N PHE A 96 -5.44 -8.50 2.54
CA PHE A 96 -5.65 -8.84 1.12
C PHE A 96 -5.43 -10.33 0.83
N LEU A 97 -4.39 -10.95 1.41
CA LEU A 97 -4.13 -12.38 1.29
C LEU A 97 -5.28 -13.24 1.83
N SER A 98 -5.97 -12.77 2.88
CA SER A 98 -7.09 -13.48 3.51
C SER A 98 -8.44 -13.31 2.79
N LEU A 99 -8.56 -12.37 1.85
CA LEU A 99 -9.84 -12.06 1.19
C LEU A 99 -10.29 -13.19 0.27
N THR A 100 -11.46 -13.76 0.52
CA THR A 100 -12.03 -14.82 -0.35
C THR A 100 -13.03 -14.29 -1.38
N SER A 101 -13.62 -13.12 -1.13
CA SER A 101 -14.58 -12.49 -2.04
C SER A 101 -13.89 -11.76 -3.18
N GLU A 102 -14.24 -12.10 -4.42
CA GLU A 102 -13.69 -11.48 -5.63
C GLU A 102 -13.92 -9.96 -5.68
N SER A 103 -15.14 -9.49 -5.40
CA SER A 103 -15.46 -8.05 -5.39
C SER A 103 -14.75 -7.29 -4.28
N HIS A 104 -14.55 -7.92 -3.11
CA HIS A 104 -13.78 -7.33 -2.01
C HIS A 104 -12.30 -7.23 -2.39
N ARG A 105 -11.77 -8.28 -3.02
CA ARG A 105 -10.40 -8.35 -3.53
C ARG A 105 -10.15 -7.29 -4.61
N GLU A 106 -11.07 -7.09 -5.55
CA GLU A 106 -10.98 -6.04 -6.58
C GLU A 106 -10.86 -4.64 -5.95
N ALA A 107 -11.71 -4.33 -4.98
CA ALA A 107 -11.67 -3.05 -4.27
C ALA A 107 -10.33 -2.84 -3.55
N TRP A 108 -9.77 -3.90 -2.97
CA TRP A 108 -8.46 -3.85 -2.32
C TRP A 108 -7.28 -3.85 -3.28
N THR A 109 -7.40 -4.41 -4.49
CA THR A 109 -6.38 -4.30 -5.54
C THR A 109 -6.07 -2.82 -5.83
N ASN A 110 -7.08 -1.96 -5.86
CA ASN A 110 -6.89 -0.52 -6.03
C ASN A 110 -6.12 0.13 -4.86
N LEU A 111 -6.32 -0.34 -3.63
CA LEU A 111 -5.54 0.08 -2.46
C LEU A 111 -4.08 -0.38 -2.56
N LEU A 112 -3.88 -1.62 -2.99
CA LEU A 112 -2.56 -2.20 -3.24
C LEU A 112 -1.78 -1.36 -4.25
N LEU A 113 -2.40 -1.04 -5.39
CA LEU A 113 -1.83 -0.17 -6.40
C LEU A 113 -1.47 1.22 -5.85
N LEU A 114 -2.36 1.83 -5.06
CA LEU A 114 -2.10 3.12 -4.42
C LEU A 114 -0.86 3.05 -3.52
N PHE A 115 -0.79 2.09 -2.60
CA PHE A 115 0.30 2.04 -1.65
C PHE A 115 1.61 1.66 -2.33
N LEU A 116 1.64 0.62 -3.18
CA LEU A 116 2.85 0.15 -3.84
C LEU A 116 3.45 1.24 -4.72
N THR A 117 2.61 1.95 -5.47
CA THR A 117 3.05 3.09 -6.29
C THR A 117 3.66 4.22 -5.46
N LYS A 118 3.18 4.42 -4.22
CA LYS A 118 3.73 5.44 -3.31
C LYS A 118 5.04 5.00 -2.66
N VAL A 119 5.15 3.73 -2.26
CA VAL A 119 6.41 3.14 -1.77
C VAL A 119 7.49 3.20 -2.84
N MET A 120 7.14 3.01 -4.11
CA MET A 120 8.08 3.17 -5.23
C MET A 120 8.64 4.59 -5.41
N LYS A 121 8.10 5.60 -4.70
CA LYS A 121 8.49 7.02 -4.84
C LYS A 121 9.21 7.59 -3.62
N ILE A 122 9.48 6.78 -2.59
CA ILE A 122 10.29 7.22 -1.43
C ILE A 122 11.77 6.99 -1.69
N SER A 123 12.67 7.57 -0.89
CA SER A 123 14.12 7.38 -1.01
C SER A 123 14.53 5.92 -0.80
N ASP A 124 15.71 5.55 -1.30
CA ASP A 124 16.18 4.17 -1.27
C ASP A 124 16.35 3.63 0.17
N ASP A 125 16.89 4.43 1.10
CA ASP A 125 17.04 4.01 2.50
C ASP A 125 15.70 3.64 3.15
N ARG A 126 14.67 4.42 2.86
CA ARG A 126 13.31 4.18 3.35
C ARG A 126 12.66 3.01 2.64
N PHE A 127 12.88 2.93 1.32
CA PHE A 127 12.42 1.81 0.52
C PHE A 127 12.97 0.48 1.05
N LYS A 128 14.23 0.41 1.50
CA LYS A 128 14.79 -0.80 2.13
C LYS A 128 13.93 -1.27 3.30
N ALA A 129 13.58 -0.39 4.24
CA ALA A 129 12.77 -0.75 5.40
C ALA A 129 11.39 -1.31 4.98
N HIS A 130 10.74 -0.68 4.01
CA HIS A 130 9.45 -1.14 3.48
C HIS A 130 9.58 -2.46 2.70
N ALA A 131 10.56 -2.56 1.82
CA ALA A 131 10.82 -3.74 1.01
C ALA A 131 11.11 -4.96 1.88
N SER A 132 12.03 -4.84 2.86
CA SER A 132 12.34 -5.94 3.79
C SER A 132 11.11 -6.41 4.56
N ARG A 133 10.23 -5.49 4.97
CA ARG A 133 9.01 -5.85 5.71
C ARG A 133 7.94 -6.49 4.82
N TYR A 134 7.79 -6.04 3.59
CA TYR A 134 6.70 -6.46 2.70
C TYR A 134 7.06 -7.67 1.85
N TYR A 135 8.34 -7.92 1.59
CA TYR A 135 8.80 -8.91 0.64
C TYR A 135 8.12 -10.29 0.77
N PRO A 136 8.05 -10.93 1.97
CA PRO A 136 7.39 -12.22 2.09
C PRO A 136 5.91 -12.17 1.69
N LEU A 137 5.19 -11.12 2.09
CA LEU A 137 3.77 -10.94 1.77
C LEU A 137 3.54 -10.70 0.28
N LEU A 138 4.43 -9.95 -0.37
CA LEU A 138 4.37 -9.73 -1.82
C LEU A 138 4.62 -11.02 -2.59
N CYS A 139 5.50 -11.90 -2.08
CA CYS A 139 5.73 -13.22 -2.67
C CYS A 139 4.47 -14.09 -2.59
N GLU A 140 3.75 -14.09 -1.47
CA GLU A 140 2.47 -14.79 -1.36
C GLU A 140 1.42 -14.23 -2.34
N ILE A 141 1.37 -12.91 -2.53
CA ILE A 141 0.44 -12.28 -3.49
C ILE A 141 0.68 -12.77 -4.93
N MET A 142 1.92 -13.08 -5.30
CA MET A 142 2.25 -13.58 -6.65
C MET A 142 1.63 -14.94 -6.98
N GLN A 143 1.14 -15.69 -5.99
CA GLN A 143 0.46 -16.96 -6.20
C GLN A 143 -0.98 -16.80 -6.70
N PHE A 144 -1.55 -15.60 -6.62
CA PHE A 144 -2.88 -15.31 -7.13
C PHE A 144 -2.88 -14.99 -8.63
N ASP A 145 -4.05 -15.12 -9.27
CA ASP A 145 -4.25 -14.55 -10.59
C ASP A 145 -4.40 -13.02 -10.48
N LEU A 146 -3.36 -12.30 -10.87
CA LEU A 146 -3.26 -10.85 -10.73
C LEU A 146 -3.66 -10.15 -12.02
N ILE A 147 -4.36 -9.02 -11.89
CA ILE A 147 -4.56 -8.11 -13.01
C ILE A 147 -3.21 -7.57 -13.54
N PRO A 148 -3.09 -7.25 -14.84
CA PRO A 148 -1.85 -6.77 -15.45
C PRO A 148 -1.18 -5.62 -14.71
N GLU A 149 -1.97 -4.66 -14.20
CA GLU A 149 -1.50 -3.47 -13.51
C GLU A 149 -0.78 -3.81 -12.20
N LEU A 150 -1.37 -4.70 -11.40
CA LEU A 150 -0.78 -5.13 -10.12
C LEU A 150 0.49 -5.94 -10.37
N ARG A 151 0.47 -6.84 -11.35
CA ARG A 151 1.65 -7.61 -11.77
C ARG A 151 2.79 -6.68 -12.21
N ALA A 152 2.49 -5.64 -13.00
CA ALA A 152 3.47 -4.68 -13.47
C ALA A 152 4.11 -3.87 -12.31
N VAL A 153 3.31 -3.46 -11.33
CA VAL A 153 3.81 -2.75 -10.15
C VAL A 153 4.67 -3.66 -9.27
N LEU A 154 4.27 -4.90 -9.03
CA LEU A 154 5.07 -5.88 -8.29
C LEU A 154 6.40 -6.16 -8.98
N ARG A 155 6.40 -6.36 -10.30
CA ARG A 155 7.64 -6.52 -11.08
C ARG A 155 8.59 -5.34 -10.86
N LYS A 156 8.10 -4.10 -10.97
CA LYS A 156 8.92 -2.90 -10.71
C LYS A 156 9.44 -2.86 -9.28
N PHE A 157 8.63 -3.29 -8.31
CA PHE A 157 9.02 -3.38 -6.90
C PHE A 157 10.19 -4.34 -6.71
N TYR A 158 10.10 -5.56 -7.24
CA TYR A 158 11.17 -6.57 -7.14
C TYR A 158 12.46 -6.16 -7.85
N LEU A 159 12.36 -5.55 -9.04
CA LEU A 159 13.55 -5.03 -9.72
C LEU A 159 14.24 -3.94 -8.90
N ARG A 160 13.47 -3.06 -8.26
CA ARG A 160 14.03 -2.04 -7.37
C ARG A 160 14.68 -2.66 -6.13
N ILE A 161 14.15 -3.75 -5.58
CA ILE A 161 14.85 -4.51 -4.52
C ILE A 161 16.22 -4.97 -5.03
N GLY A 162 16.27 -5.54 -6.24
CA GLY A 162 17.51 -6.01 -6.86
C GLY A 162 18.60 -4.93 -6.88
N ILE A 163 18.24 -3.72 -7.29
CA ILE A 163 19.15 -2.56 -7.36
C ILE A 163 19.50 -2.05 -5.96
N VAL A 164 18.48 -1.73 -5.13
CA VAL A 164 18.67 -1.03 -3.86
C VAL A 164 19.41 -1.89 -2.81
N PHE A 165 19.26 -3.21 -2.87
CA PHE A 165 19.99 -4.16 -2.02
C PHE A 165 21.27 -4.70 -2.67
N ASN A 166 21.66 -4.19 -3.85
CA ASN A 166 22.83 -4.65 -4.60
C ASN A 166 22.85 -6.17 -4.86
N ILE A 167 21.68 -6.75 -5.15
CA ILE A 167 21.52 -8.17 -5.49
C ILE A 167 21.78 -8.38 -6.99
N ALA A 168 21.33 -7.44 -7.82
CA ALA A 168 21.54 -7.46 -9.27
C ALA A 168 22.32 -6.21 -9.67
N GLN A 169 23.41 -6.40 -10.43
CA GLN A 169 24.10 -5.29 -11.08
C GLN A 169 23.23 -4.79 -12.24
N LEU A 170 23.12 -3.47 -12.40
CA LEU A 170 22.57 -2.91 -13.63
C LEU A 170 23.50 -3.34 -14.78
N PRO A 171 22.99 -3.72 -15.96
CA PRO A 171 23.84 -3.84 -17.13
C PRO A 171 24.62 -2.53 -17.25
N GLU A 172 25.96 -2.60 -17.26
CA GLU A 172 26.74 -1.44 -17.61
C GLU A 172 26.27 -0.98 -19.01
N PRO A 173 26.08 0.33 -19.23
CA PRO A 173 25.91 0.80 -20.60
C PRO A 173 27.13 0.30 -21.37
N HIS A 174 26.91 -0.56 -22.37
CA HIS A 174 27.97 -0.92 -23.30
C HIS A 174 28.47 0.38 -23.92
N ASP A 175 29.72 0.74 -23.65
CA ASP A 175 30.43 1.77 -24.38
C ASP A 175 30.56 1.26 -25.84
N GLU A 176 29.64 1.68 -26.70
CA GLU A 176 29.71 1.50 -28.16
C GLU A 176 30.76 2.43 -28.81
N GLU A 177 31.71 2.98 -28.04
CA GLU A 177 32.68 3.98 -28.53
C GLU A 177 34.09 3.43 -28.85
N GLU A 178 34.38 2.12 -28.67
CA GLU A 178 35.73 1.59 -28.97
C GLU A 178 35.90 0.92 -30.36
N GLU A 179 34.86 0.81 -31.21
CA GLU A 179 35.01 0.20 -32.55
C GLU A 179 35.28 1.20 -33.71
N GLU A 180 35.25 2.52 -33.49
CA GLU A 180 35.56 3.50 -34.56
C GLU A 180 37.04 3.98 -34.59
N GLU A 181 37.87 3.68 -33.59
CA GLU A 181 39.28 4.09 -33.59
C GLU A 181 40.27 3.10 -34.25
N GLU A 182 39.85 1.88 -34.58
CA GLU A 182 40.68 0.92 -35.36
C GLU A 182 40.49 1.03 -36.90
N ALA A 183 39.70 1.99 -37.38
CA ALA A 183 39.42 2.19 -38.82
C ALA A 183 40.13 3.40 -39.47
N HIS A 184 41.15 3.99 -38.83
CA HIS A 184 41.93 5.11 -39.39
C HIS A 184 43.44 4.85 -39.52
#